data_AF-A0A2N1DDW4-F1
#
_entry.id   AF-A0A2N1DDW4-F1
#
_cell.length_a   1.000
_cell.length_b   1.000
_cell.length_c   1.000
_cell.angle_alpha   90.00
_cell.angle_beta   90.00
_cell.angle_gamma   90.00
#
_symmetry.space_group_name_H-M   'P 1'
#
loop_
_entity.id
_entity.type
_entity.pdbx_description
1 polymer ?
#
loop_
_entity_poly.entity_id
_entity_poly.type
_entity_poly.pdbx_seq_one_letter_code
_entity_poly.pdbx_strand_id
1 'polypeptide(L)'
;MKAWNASEVLQDAGLYHAAYGSSAFAQNIFELSQRAEVAVVIGSDAENIVYYYCACDREAFFAQFGLVDKPVFYDRITTKQSVISFELLQQLCELTAANETEIAINNPNFVLQHGAELVDLFSRMQRFLSASAQRKIHHVFASHF
;
A
#
# COMPACT_ATOMS: atom_id res chain seq x y z
N MET A 1 2.74 1.28 10.83
CA MET A 1 4.04 1.83 10.36
C MET A 1 5.11 1.98 11.43
N LYS A 2 4.85 2.64 12.58
CA LYS A 2 5.86 2.82 13.65
C LYS A 2 6.50 1.51 14.15
N ALA A 3 5.68 0.48 14.36
CA ALA A 3 6.15 -0.85 14.77
C ALA A 3 7.09 -1.53 13.75
N TRP A 4 7.13 -1.04 12.51
CA TRP A 4 8.00 -1.55 11.45
C TRP A 4 9.27 -0.70 11.27
N ASN A 5 9.45 0.34 12.09
CA ASN A 5 10.54 1.30 11.99
C ASN A 5 10.61 1.99 10.61
N ALA A 6 9.45 2.25 10.01
CA ALA A 6 9.31 3.03 8.79
C ALA A 6 9.74 4.50 9.01
N SER A 7 10.10 5.21 7.93
CA SER A 7 10.37 6.65 7.99
C SER A 7 9.16 7.42 8.55
N GLU A 8 9.40 8.57 9.17
CA GLU A 8 8.32 9.43 9.69
C GLU A 8 7.31 9.78 8.59
N VAL A 9 7.80 10.14 7.40
CA VAL A 9 6.98 10.39 6.20
C VAL A 9 6.03 9.24 5.89
N LEU A 10 6.51 7.99 5.93
CA LEU A 10 5.67 6.82 5.65
C LEU A 10 4.72 6.49 6.83
N GLN A 11 5.10 6.84 8.06
CA GLN A 11 4.20 6.76 9.21
C GLN A 11 3.03 7.73 9.05
N ASP A 12 3.31 8.97 8.69
CA ASP A 12 2.29 10.00 8.44
C ASP A 12 1.40 9.60 7.27
N ALA A 13 1.99 9.19 6.13
CA ALA A 13 1.20 8.66 5.01
C ALA A 13 0.29 7.49 5.43
N GLY A 14 0.77 6.62 6.32
CA GLY A 14 -0.03 5.51 6.86
C GLY A 14 -1.26 5.95 7.66
N LEU A 15 -1.20 7.08 8.37
CA LEU A 15 -2.34 7.62 9.11
C LEU A 15 -3.41 8.20 8.19
N TYR A 16 -3.02 8.64 6.99
CA TYR A 16 -3.88 9.33 6.02
C TYR A 16 -4.12 8.54 4.72
N HIS A 17 -3.74 7.26 4.68
CA HIS A 17 -3.69 6.45 3.44
C HIS A 17 -5.03 6.29 2.69
N ALA A 18 -6.16 6.62 3.33
CA ALA A 18 -7.49 6.57 2.74
C ALA A 18 -8.07 7.97 2.44
N ALA A 19 -7.26 9.03 2.51
CA ALA A 19 -7.72 10.43 2.38
C ALA A 19 -8.57 10.67 1.12
N TYR A 20 -8.16 10.11 -0.02
CA TYR A 20 -8.83 10.30 -1.32
C TYR A 20 -9.64 9.08 -1.77
N GLY A 21 -10.02 8.21 -0.83
CA GLY A 21 -10.58 6.90 -1.14
C GLY A 21 -9.54 5.95 -1.75
N SER A 22 -9.82 4.66 -1.76
CA SER A 22 -8.95 3.63 -2.33
C SER A 22 -9.74 2.73 -3.28
N SER A 23 -9.09 1.79 -3.94
CA SER A 23 -9.80 0.79 -4.75
C SER A 23 -10.73 -0.10 -3.93
N ALA A 24 -10.44 -0.28 -2.63
CA ALA A 24 -11.26 -1.07 -1.72
C ALA A 24 -12.30 -0.23 -0.96
N PHE A 25 -12.13 1.10 -0.88
CA PHE A 25 -13.02 2.00 -0.14
C PHE A 25 -13.30 3.27 -0.94
N ALA A 26 -14.50 3.34 -1.53
CA ALA A 26 -14.85 4.40 -2.47
C ALA A 26 -15.18 5.76 -1.83
N GLN A 27 -15.34 5.83 -0.51
CA GLN A 27 -15.68 7.09 0.14
C GLN A 27 -14.43 7.93 0.36
N ASN A 28 -14.42 9.10 -0.28
CA ASN A 28 -13.36 10.09 -0.15
C ASN A 28 -13.58 10.90 1.14
N ILE A 29 -12.51 11.10 1.91
CA ILE A 29 -12.51 12.05 3.03
C ILE A 29 -12.25 13.46 2.50
N PHE A 30 -11.36 13.56 1.50
CA PHE A 30 -11.01 14.77 0.78
C PHE A 30 -11.14 14.54 -0.73
N GLU A 31 -11.55 15.56 -1.45
CA GLU A 31 -11.53 15.58 -2.90
C GLU A 31 -10.09 15.72 -3.42
N LEU A 32 -9.83 15.21 -4.64
CA LEU A 32 -8.52 15.34 -5.27
C LEU A 32 -8.12 16.78 -5.60
N SER A 33 -9.08 17.70 -5.64
CA SER A 33 -8.80 19.13 -5.72
C SER A 33 -8.19 19.69 -4.43
N GLN A 34 -8.32 18.99 -3.30
CA GLN A 34 -7.87 19.42 -1.98
C GLN A 34 -6.46 18.90 -1.62
N ARG A 35 -5.71 18.38 -2.60
CA ARG A 35 -4.38 17.80 -2.37
C ARG A 35 -3.40 18.79 -1.76
N ALA A 36 -3.45 20.05 -2.18
CA ALA A 36 -2.56 21.08 -1.65
C ALA A 36 -2.84 21.33 -0.16
N GLU A 37 -4.11 21.34 0.24
CA GLU A 37 -4.56 21.52 1.61
C GLU A 37 -4.14 20.33 2.49
N VAL A 38 -4.25 19.11 1.97
CA VAL A 38 -3.74 17.92 2.68
C VAL A 38 -2.23 17.99 2.85
N ALA A 39 -1.48 18.36 1.81
CA ALA A 39 -0.02 18.51 1.86
C ALA A 39 0.44 19.54 2.89
N VAL A 40 -0.32 20.62 3.11
CA VAL A 40 -0.04 21.60 4.18
C VAL A 40 -0.09 20.97 5.56
N VAL A 41 -0.95 19.97 5.77
CA VAL A 41 -1.14 19.32 7.08
C VAL A 41 -0.12 18.21 7.32
N ILE A 42 0.10 17.35 6.31
CA ILE A 42 0.89 16.12 6.50
C ILE A 42 2.28 16.17 5.85
N GLY A 43 2.59 17.27 5.15
CA GLY A 43 3.80 17.41 4.35
C GLY A 43 3.63 16.84 2.93
N SER A 44 4.30 17.48 1.97
CA SER A 44 4.19 17.13 0.54
C SER A 44 4.63 15.70 0.24
N ASP A 45 5.66 15.20 0.92
CA ASP A 45 6.17 13.85 0.67
C ASP A 45 5.19 12.78 1.15
N ALA A 46 4.59 12.96 2.33
CA ALA A 46 3.59 12.03 2.85
C ALA A 46 2.31 12.10 2.01
N GLU A 47 1.86 13.29 1.64
CA GLU A 47 0.72 13.48 0.74
C GLU A 47 0.93 12.81 -0.60
N ASN A 48 2.14 12.90 -1.17
CA ASN A 48 2.44 12.23 -2.42
C ASN A 48 2.30 10.71 -2.30
N ILE A 49 2.78 10.09 -1.21
CA ILE A 49 2.59 8.66 -0.96
C ILE A 49 1.09 8.33 -0.85
N VAL A 50 0.33 9.14 -0.12
CA VAL A 50 -1.13 8.96 0.04
C VAL A 50 -1.83 9.02 -1.32
N TYR A 51 -1.51 10.01 -2.16
CA TYR A 51 -2.05 10.11 -3.51
C TYR A 51 -1.77 8.85 -4.32
N TYR A 52 -0.51 8.41 -4.40
CA TYR A 52 -0.15 7.23 -5.19
C TYR A 52 -0.80 5.96 -4.63
N TYR A 53 -0.96 5.84 -3.32
CA TYR A 53 -1.67 4.72 -2.71
C TYR A 53 -3.15 4.69 -3.11
N CYS A 54 -3.84 5.83 -3.02
CA CYS A 54 -5.25 6.00 -3.38
C CYS A 54 -5.50 5.82 -4.91
N ALA A 55 -4.58 6.35 -5.72
CA ALA A 55 -4.66 6.35 -7.17
C ALA A 55 -4.27 5.01 -7.80
N CYS A 56 -3.66 4.11 -7.04
CA CYS A 56 -3.16 2.84 -7.55
C CYS A 56 -4.30 1.97 -8.07
N ASP A 57 -4.23 1.60 -9.35
CA ASP A 57 -4.92 0.41 -9.85
C ASP A 57 -4.19 -0.83 -9.30
N ARG A 58 -4.62 -1.31 -8.13
CA ARG A 58 -3.95 -2.41 -7.41
C ARG A 58 -3.94 -3.69 -8.22
N GLU A 59 -5.01 -3.98 -8.97
CA GLU A 59 -5.09 -5.21 -9.78
C GLU A 59 -4.03 -5.18 -10.89
N ALA A 60 -4.04 -4.13 -11.71
CA ALA A 60 -3.08 -4.00 -12.82
C ALA A 60 -1.63 -3.83 -12.34
N PHE A 61 -1.43 -3.11 -11.23
CA PHE A 61 -0.10 -2.86 -10.69
C PHE A 61 0.50 -4.10 -10.04
N PHE A 62 -0.26 -4.80 -9.20
CA PHE A 62 0.25 -5.93 -8.43
C PHE A 62 0.39 -7.22 -9.23
N ALA A 63 -0.35 -7.38 -10.33
CA ALA A 63 -0.17 -8.50 -11.27
C ALA A 63 1.25 -8.56 -11.87
N GLN A 64 1.99 -7.44 -11.89
CA GLN A 64 3.32 -7.35 -12.48
C GLN A 64 4.44 -7.90 -11.57
N PHE A 65 4.21 -7.96 -10.24
CA PHE A 65 5.25 -8.35 -9.30
C PHE A 65 5.66 -9.82 -9.50
N GLY A 66 6.97 -10.08 -9.51
CA GLY A 66 7.55 -11.39 -9.82
C GLY A 66 7.70 -11.68 -11.31
N LEU A 67 7.09 -10.88 -12.20
CA LEU A 67 7.21 -11.01 -13.65
C LEU A 67 8.19 -10.00 -14.25
N VAL A 68 8.29 -8.82 -13.65
CA VAL A 68 9.17 -7.73 -14.09
C VAL A 68 9.96 -7.14 -12.93
N ASP A 69 11.14 -6.60 -13.21
CA ASP A 69 11.98 -5.93 -12.22
C ASP A 69 11.45 -4.55 -11.80
N LYS A 70 10.74 -3.88 -12.70
CA LYS A 70 10.24 -2.51 -12.54
C LYS A 70 8.77 -2.45 -12.93
N PRO A 71 7.85 -2.69 -11.98
CA PRO A 71 6.42 -2.55 -12.22
C PRO A 71 6.07 -1.14 -12.68
N VAL A 72 5.23 -1.04 -13.71
CA VAL A 72 4.66 0.23 -14.20
C VAL A 72 3.46 0.58 -13.35
N PHE A 73 3.46 1.75 -12.74
CA PHE A 73 2.34 2.25 -11.96
C PHE A 73 1.19 2.65 -12.88
N TYR A 74 -0.01 2.15 -12.58
CA TYR A 74 -1.25 2.51 -13.23
C TYR A 74 -2.06 3.42 -12.30
N ASP A 75 -2.23 4.66 -12.73
CA ASP A 75 -3.07 5.63 -12.05
C ASP A 75 -4.52 5.47 -12.53
N ARG A 76 -5.39 4.93 -11.67
CA ARG A 76 -6.80 4.70 -11.99
C ARG A 76 -7.62 5.99 -12.10
N ILE A 77 -7.12 7.10 -11.55
CA ILE A 77 -7.77 8.41 -11.55
C ILE A 77 -7.50 9.10 -12.89
N THR A 78 -6.22 9.14 -13.29
CA THR A 78 -5.81 9.84 -14.51
C THR A 78 -5.72 8.95 -15.74
N THR A 79 -5.87 7.64 -15.56
CA THR A 79 -5.68 6.55 -16.55
C THR A 79 -4.28 6.50 -17.17
N LYS A 80 -3.31 7.20 -16.55
CA LYS A 80 -1.93 7.26 -17.03
C LYS A 80 -1.09 6.14 -16.45
N GLN A 81 -0.07 5.76 -17.22
CA GLN A 81 0.98 4.85 -16.81
C GLN A 81 2.26 5.64 -16.55
N SER A 82 2.99 5.28 -15.49
CA SER A 82 4.26 5.93 -15.17
C SER A 82 5.23 4.97 -14.50
N VAL A 83 6.53 5.27 -14.66
CA VAL A 83 7.57 4.63 -13.83
C VAL A 83 7.68 5.45 -12.55
N ILE A 84 7.57 4.78 -11.41
CA ILE A 84 7.80 5.39 -10.09
C ILE A 84 9.21 5.10 -9.60
N SER A 85 9.69 5.89 -8.64
CA SER A 85 10.98 5.63 -8.00
C SER A 85 10.95 4.31 -7.23
N PHE A 86 12.12 3.69 -7.04
CA PHE A 86 12.24 2.48 -6.24
C PHE A 86 11.79 2.71 -4.79
N GLU A 87 12.07 3.89 -4.23
CA GLU A 87 11.64 4.27 -2.89
C GLU A 87 10.11 4.34 -2.78
N LEU A 88 9.43 4.99 -3.73
CA LEU A 88 7.97 5.06 -3.73
C LEU A 88 7.35 3.67 -3.91
N LEU A 89 7.94 2.82 -4.75
CA LEU A 89 7.53 1.43 -4.90
C LEU A 89 7.59 0.67 -3.56
N GLN A 90 8.69 0.81 -2.81
CA GLN A 90 8.82 0.21 -1.48
C GLN A 90 7.79 0.76 -0.50
N GLN A 91 7.57 2.08 -0.49
CA GLN A 91 6.59 2.74 0.38
C GLN A 91 5.16 2.23 0.10
N LEU A 92 4.78 2.05 -1.16
CA LEU A 92 3.47 1.50 -1.54
C LEU A 92 3.31 0.02 -1.13
N CYS A 93 4.36 -0.79 -1.28
CA CYS A 93 4.37 -2.19 -0.83
C CYS A 93 4.27 -2.28 0.69
N GLU A 94 5.05 -1.50 1.42
CA GLU A 94 5.02 -1.41 2.89
C GLU A 94 3.64 -1.01 3.39
N LEU A 95 3.06 0.06 2.84
CA LEU A 95 1.74 0.54 3.26
C LEU A 95 0.64 -0.47 2.94
N THR A 96 0.73 -1.14 1.79
CA THR A 96 -0.16 -2.24 1.42
C THR A 96 -0.07 -3.39 2.42
N ALA A 97 1.14 -3.87 2.70
CA ALA A 97 1.34 -4.95 3.65
C ALA A 97 0.81 -4.59 5.04
N ALA A 98 1.03 -3.35 5.50
CA ALA A 98 0.55 -2.89 6.80
C ALA A 98 -0.98 -2.88 6.86
N ASN A 99 -1.63 -2.31 5.84
CA ASN A 99 -3.09 -2.23 5.75
C ASN A 99 -3.73 -3.62 5.78
N GLU A 100 -3.33 -4.51 4.86
CA GLU A 100 -3.95 -5.84 4.76
C GLU A 100 -3.67 -6.70 6.00
N THR A 101 -2.48 -6.56 6.60
CA THR A 101 -2.15 -7.27 7.83
C THR A 101 -2.97 -6.78 9.02
N GLU A 102 -3.25 -5.48 9.10
CA GLU A 102 -4.14 -4.92 10.12
C GLU A 102 -5.58 -5.41 9.93
N ILE A 103 -6.08 -5.45 8.70
CA ILE A 103 -7.41 -6.00 8.40
C ILE A 103 -7.47 -7.48 8.80
N ALA A 104 -6.46 -8.27 8.44
CA ALA A 104 -6.38 -9.69 8.79
C ALA A 104 -6.39 -9.95 10.30
N ILE A 105 -5.68 -9.13 11.09
CA ILE A 105 -5.68 -9.23 12.56
C ILE A 105 -7.08 -8.97 13.12
N ASN A 106 -7.80 -8.00 12.56
CA ASN A 106 -9.09 -7.56 13.07
C ASN A 106 -10.28 -8.35 12.48
N ASN A 107 -10.06 -9.18 11.46
CA ASN A 107 -11.10 -9.92 10.76
C ASN A 107 -10.64 -11.34 10.38
N PRO A 108 -10.90 -12.37 11.21
CA PRO A 108 -10.53 -13.75 10.89
C PRO A 108 -11.16 -14.29 9.61
N ASN A 109 -12.37 -13.85 9.24
CA ASN A 109 -13.02 -14.27 7.99
C ASN A 109 -12.28 -13.71 6.76
N PHE A 110 -11.66 -12.54 6.88
CA PHE A 110 -10.83 -11.98 5.82
C PHE A 110 -9.65 -12.88 5.50
N VAL A 111 -9.00 -13.46 6.51
CA VAL A 111 -7.90 -14.41 6.32
C VAL A 111 -8.37 -15.67 5.61
N LEU A 112 -9.54 -16.22 5.97
CA LEU A 112 -10.10 -17.41 5.31
C LEU A 112 -10.44 -17.16 3.83
N GLN A 113 -10.86 -15.94 3.49
CA GLN A 113 -11.29 -15.58 2.14
C GLN A 113 -10.13 -15.15 1.24
N HIS A 114 -9.16 -14.41 1.78
CA HIS A 114 -8.13 -13.72 1.00
C HIS A 114 -6.70 -14.14 1.35
N GLY A 115 -6.50 -14.97 2.37
CA GLY A 115 -5.18 -15.28 2.92
C GLY A 115 -4.21 -15.87 1.89
N ALA A 116 -4.68 -16.82 1.07
CA ALA A 116 -3.85 -17.46 0.04
C ALA A 116 -3.36 -16.46 -1.02
N GLU A 117 -4.27 -15.62 -1.53
CA GLU A 117 -3.94 -14.60 -2.54
C GLU A 117 -3.00 -13.53 -1.97
N LEU A 118 -3.19 -13.13 -0.71
CA LEU A 118 -2.32 -12.18 -0.03
C LEU A 118 -0.92 -12.75 0.24
N VAL A 119 -0.80 -14.03 0.62
CA VAL A 119 0.51 -14.67 0.80
C VAL A 119 1.28 -14.77 -0.52
N ASP A 120 0.60 -15.13 -1.62
CA ASP A 120 1.20 -15.10 -2.95
C ASP A 120 1.70 -13.69 -3.31
N LEU A 121 0.85 -12.69 -3.13
CA LEU A 121 1.19 -11.29 -3.39
C LEU A 121 2.42 -10.85 -2.58
N PHE A 122 2.43 -11.09 -1.26
CA PHE A 122 3.55 -10.69 -0.40
C PHE A 122 4.84 -11.44 -0.71
N SER A 123 4.74 -12.69 -1.14
CA SER A 123 5.90 -13.46 -1.61
C SER A 123 6.50 -12.84 -2.87
N ARG A 124 5.67 -12.44 -3.83
CA ARG A 124 6.12 -11.73 -5.05
C ARG A 124 6.63 -10.31 -4.75
N MET A 125 6.14 -9.67 -3.69
CA MET A 125 6.61 -8.36 -3.21
C MET A 125 7.83 -8.40 -2.31
N GLN A 126 8.33 -9.58 -1.92
CA GLN A 126 9.26 -9.74 -0.80
C GLN A 126 10.50 -8.82 -0.89
N ARG A 127 11.06 -8.62 -2.09
CA ARG A 127 12.23 -7.74 -2.32
C ARG A 127 12.00 -6.26 -2.00
N PHE A 128 10.74 -5.84 -1.93
CA PHE A 128 10.33 -4.44 -1.67
C PHE A 128 9.86 -4.23 -0.23
N LEU A 129 9.77 -5.30 0.57
CA LEU A 129 9.30 -5.26 1.96
C LEU A 129 10.48 -5.34 2.93
N SER A 130 10.42 -4.54 3.99
CA SER A 130 11.36 -4.62 5.10
C SER A 130 11.26 -5.97 5.82
N ALA A 131 12.33 -6.32 6.53
CA ALA A 131 12.33 -7.52 7.37
C ALA A 131 11.25 -7.47 8.46
N SER A 132 10.88 -6.28 8.94
CA SER A 132 9.80 -6.12 9.92
C SER A 132 8.43 -6.45 9.33
N ALA A 133 8.13 -5.95 8.12
CA ALA A 133 6.92 -6.29 7.40
C ALA A 133 6.84 -7.80 7.12
N GLN A 134 7.90 -8.39 6.56
CA GLN A 134 7.96 -9.81 6.24
C GLN A 134 7.71 -10.71 7.46
N ARG A 135 8.34 -10.41 8.61
CA ARG A 135 8.09 -11.15 9.87
C ARG A 135 6.64 -11.03 10.33
N LYS A 136 6.06 -9.83 10.23
CA LYS A 136 4.68 -9.61 10.68
C LYS A 136 3.67 -10.33 9.77
N ILE A 137 3.88 -10.29 8.45
CA ILE A 137 3.10 -11.06 7.47
C ILE A 137 3.16 -12.55 7.80
N HIS A 138 4.36 -13.11 7.94
CA HIS A 138 4.53 -14.54 8.26
C HIS A 138 3.83 -14.94 9.56
N HIS A 139 3.85 -14.07 10.57
CA HIS A 139 3.15 -14.33 11.82
C HIS A 139 1.62 -14.32 11.67
N VAL A 140 1.06 -13.36 10.93
CA VAL A 140 -0.40 -13.18 10.81
C VAL A 140 -1.01 -14.22 9.86
N PHE A 141 -0.31 -14.56 8.78
CA PHE A 141 -0.80 -15.49 7.76
C PHE A 141 -0.18 -16.89 7.91
N ALA A 142 0.31 -17.27 9.09
CA ALA A 142 1.05 -18.52 9.31
C ALA A 142 0.33 -19.80 8.86
N SER A 143 -1.01 -19.80 8.84
CA SER A 143 -1.82 -20.93 8.35
C SER A 143 -1.85 -21.08 6.83
N HIS A 144 -1.25 -20.14 6.09
CA HIS A 144 -1.24 -20.05 4.64
C HIS A 144 0.19 -20.07 4.06
N PHE A 145 1.20 -20.31 4.92
CA PHE A 145 2.59 -20.56 4.54
C PHE A 145 2.92 -22.06 4.60
#